data_AF-A0A3D8GXG8-F1
#
_entry.id   AF-A0A3D8GXG8-F1
#
_cell.length_a   1.000
_cell.length_b   1.000
_cell.length_c   1.000
_cell.angle_alpha   90.00
_cell.angle_beta   90.00
_cell.angle_gamma   90.00
#
_symmetry.space_group_name_H-M   'P 1'
#
loop_
_entity.id
_entity.type
_entity.pdbx_description
1 polymer ?
#
loop_
_entity_poly.entity_id
_entity_poly.type
_entity_poly.pdbx_seq_one_letter_code
_entity_poly.pdbx_strand_id
1 'polypeptide(L)'
;MSNESFSASMHLEPQKRPAGKSSIIQLNLFRKALRSLQFGSLSLTWPDGEKTCHEGKQDGVHAEMTILQWHVIDRLITHGDVGLGEDYMAGKWSTPNLLALMRLVN
;
A
#
# COMPACT_ATOMS: atom_id res chain seq x y z
N MET A 1 -5.81 39.96 3.20
CA MET A 1 -6.87 38.94 3.36
C MET A 1 -7.07 38.35 1.98
N SER A 2 -6.26 37.34 1.61
CA SER A 2 -6.58 35.90 1.70
C SER A 2 -7.68 35.53 0.70
N ASN A 3 -7.52 34.60 -0.24
CA ASN A 3 -6.46 33.65 -0.53
C ASN A 3 -6.65 33.22 -2.00
N GLU A 4 -5.54 32.95 -2.69
CA GLU A 4 -5.52 32.52 -4.08
C GLU A 4 -6.11 31.11 -4.20
N SER A 5 -7.05 30.95 -5.13
CA SER A 5 -7.67 29.66 -5.49
C SER A 5 -6.61 28.76 -6.13
N PHE A 6 -6.20 27.74 -5.38
CA PHE A 6 -5.29 26.68 -5.82
C PHE A 6 -6.00 25.82 -6.87
N SER A 7 -5.74 26.11 -8.15
CA SER A 7 -6.24 25.34 -9.29
C SER A 7 -5.42 24.06 -9.46
N ALA A 8 -6.15 22.99 -9.78
CA ALA A 8 -5.71 21.62 -9.90
C ALA A 8 -4.47 21.43 -10.77
N SER A 9 -3.55 20.59 -10.30
CA SER A 9 -2.56 19.91 -11.13
C SER A 9 -2.38 18.51 -10.59
N MET A 10 -3.18 17.56 -11.09
CA MET A 10 -2.85 16.14 -11.01
C MET A 10 -1.67 15.87 -11.94
N HIS A 11 -0.47 16.12 -11.42
CA HIS A 11 0.78 15.71 -12.05
C HIS A 11 1.02 14.24 -11.69
N LEU A 12 0.71 13.32 -12.61
CA LEU A 12 1.21 11.95 -12.51
C LEU A 12 2.69 11.97 -12.89
N GLU A 13 3.55 12.11 -11.87
CA GLU A 13 4.99 11.97 -12.02
C GLU A 13 5.35 10.60 -12.63
N PRO A 14 6.37 10.53 -13.50
CA PRO A 14 6.85 9.27 -14.05
C PRO A 14 7.36 8.37 -12.91
N GLN A 15 6.66 7.26 -12.71
CA GLN A 15 6.94 6.23 -11.70
C GLN A 15 8.43 5.83 -11.69
N LYS A 16 9.17 6.36 -10.72
CA LYS A 16 10.57 6.03 -10.44
C LYS A 16 10.61 4.52 -10.17
N ARG A 17 11.44 3.78 -10.93
CA ARG A 17 11.58 2.33 -10.68
C ARG A 17 12.00 2.14 -9.22
N PRO A 18 11.33 1.27 -8.45
CA PRO A 18 11.72 1.01 -7.08
C PRO A 18 13.17 0.51 -7.05
N ALA A 19 14.04 1.29 -6.40
CA ALA A 19 15.41 0.87 -6.14
C ALA A 19 15.36 -0.19 -5.03
N GLY A 20 15.20 -1.44 -5.45
CA GLY A 20 14.98 -2.60 -4.59
C GLY A 20 14.00 -3.52 -5.28
N LYS A 21 14.46 -4.73 -5.63
CA LYS A 21 13.86 -5.60 -6.64
C LYS A 21 12.46 -6.06 -6.20
N SER A 22 11.41 -5.52 -6.82
CA SER A 22 10.09 -6.15 -6.92
C SER A 22 9.80 -6.42 -8.39
N SER A 23 9.19 -7.57 -8.69
CA SER A 23 8.73 -7.89 -10.03
C SER A 23 7.64 -6.91 -10.46
N ILE A 24 7.79 -6.28 -11.64
CA ILE A 24 6.80 -5.31 -12.15
C ILE A 24 5.41 -5.91 -12.32
N ILE A 25 5.33 -7.23 -12.59
CA ILE A 25 4.07 -7.96 -12.70
C ILE A 25 3.41 -8.06 -11.32
N GLN A 26 4.19 -8.40 -10.29
CA GLN A 26 3.70 -8.57 -8.92
C GLN A 26 3.29 -7.21 -8.32
N LEU A 27 4.06 -6.15 -8.57
CA LEU A 27 3.69 -4.79 -8.21
C LEU A 27 2.36 -4.36 -8.85
N ASN A 28 2.16 -4.65 -10.14
CA ASN A 28 0.92 -4.32 -10.83
C ASN A 28 -0.28 -5.12 -10.31
N LEU A 29 -0.07 -6.40 -9.95
CA LEU A 29 -1.10 -7.23 -9.30
C LEU A 29 -1.48 -6.67 -7.93
N PHE A 30 -0.49 -6.31 -7.12
CA PHE A 30 -0.72 -5.68 -5.82
C PHE A 30 -1.49 -4.36 -5.95
N ARG A 31 -1.06 -3.48 -6.88
CA ARG A 31 -1.78 -2.23 -7.18
C ARG A 31 -3.21 -2.47 -7.67
N LYS A 32 -3.47 -3.56 -8.40
CA LYS A 32 -4.82 -3.94 -8.81
C LYS A 32 -5.67 -4.37 -7.60
N ALA A 33 -5.10 -5.12 -6.67
CA ALA A 33 -5.77 -5.53 -5.43
C ALA A 33 -6.13 -4.31 -4.55
N LEU A 34 -5.22 -3.34 -4.43
CA LEU A 34 -5.48 -2.09 -3.71
C LEU A 34 -6.66 -1.31 -4.28
N ARG A 35 -6.83 -1.31 -5.61
CA ARG A 35 -7.99 -0.69 -6.28
C ARG A 35 -9.29 -1.47 -6.17
N SER A 36 -9.23 -2.74 -5.76
CA SER A 36 -10.42 -3.58 -5.56
C SER A 36 -10.91 -3.59 -4.12
N LEU A 37 -10.41 -2.70 -3.26
CA LEU A 37 -10.89 -2.60 -1.89
C LEU A 37 -12.39 -2.27 -1.90
N GLN A 38 -13.17 -3.04 -1.14
CA GLN A 38 -14.63 -2.89 -1.11
C GLN A 38 -15.07 -2.02 0.07
N PHE A 39 -14.44 -2.19 1.23
CA PHE A 39 -14.79 -1.50 2.48
C PHE A 39 -13.56 -0.85 3.11
N GLY A 40 -13.76 0.29 3.76
CA GLY A 40 -12.73 0.94 4.57
C GLY A 40 -11.65 1.63 3.75
N SER A 41 -10.47 1.82 4.33
CA SER A 41 -9.33 2.39 3.60
C SER A 41 -7.99 1.88 4.09
N LEU A 42 -6.99 1.93 3.22
CA LEU A 42 -5.60 1.60 3.50
C LEU A 42 -4.69 2.78 3.17
N SER A 43 -4.04 3.32 4.19
CA SER A 43 -2.89 4.22 4.03
C SER A 43 -1.61 3.40 3.92
N LEU A 44 -0.87 3.59 2.83
CA LEU A 44 0.34 2.84 2.54
C LEU A 44 1.54 3.79 2.48
N THR A 45 2.58 3.49 3.24
CA THR A 45 3.90 4.12 3.08
C THR A 45 4.80 3.16 2.32
N TRP A 46 5.31 3.59 1.18
CA TRP A 46 6.20 2.83 0.30
C TRP A 46 7.67 2.93 0.78
N PRO A 47 8.56 2.02 0.35
CA PRO A 47 9.97 2.02 0.78
C PRO A 47 10.76 3.28 0.40
N ASP A 48 10.32 4.02 -0.62
CA ASP A 48 10.90 5.31 -1.02
C ASP A 48 10.35 6.50 -0.22
N GLY A 49 9.42 6.24 0.72
CA GLY A 49 8.77 7.25 1.55
C GLY A 49 7.51 7.84 0.92
N GLU A 50 7.15 7.46 -0.32
CA GLU A 50 5.87 7.85 -0.91
C GLU A 50 4.72 7.36 -0.02
N LYS A 51 3.68 8.17 0.13
CA LYS A 51 2.46 7.80 0.85
C LYS A 51 1.28 7.82 -0.10
N THR A 52 0.54 6.71 -0.16
CA THR A 52 -0.70 6.61 -0.93
C THR A 52 -1.86 6.20 -0.04
N CYS A 53 -3.07 6.62 -0.38
CA CYS A 53 -4.30 6.20 0.28
C CYS A 53 -5.18 5.44 -0.72
N HIS A 54 -5.76 4.33 -0.28
CA HIS A 54 -6.63 3.48 -1.08
C HIS A 54 -7.96 3.33 -0.35
N GLU A 55 -9.00 3.91 -0.92
CA GLU A 55 -10.35 3.90 -0.35
C GLU A 55 -11.20 2.80 -0.99
N GLY A 56 -11.97 2.12 -0.15
CA GLY A 56 -13.02 1.21 -0.57
C GLY A 56 -14.25 1.96 -1.09
N LYS A 57 -15.18 1.21 -1.68
CA LYS A 57 -16.45 1.76 -2.18
C LYS A 57 -17.44 2.11 -1.06
N GLN A 58 -17.23 1.53 0.12
CA GLN A 58 -18.10 1.67 1.28
C GLN A 58 -17.24 1.97 2.52
N ASP A 59 -17.85 2.65 3.49
CA ASP A 59 -17.20 2.91 4.78
C ASP A 59 -16.83 1.60 5.49
N GLY A 60 -15.78 1.64 6.29
CA GLY A 60 -15.26 0.46 6.98
C GLY A 60 -14.04 0.78 7.83
N VAL A 61 -13.22 -0.24 8.09
CA VAL A 61 -12.01 -0.10 8.90
C VAL A 61 -10.97 0.76 8.17
N HIS A 62 -10.29 1.63 8.91
CA HIS A 62 -9.11 2.33 8.41
C HIS A 62 -7.86 1.60 8.89
N ALA A 63 -6.99 1.20 7.97
CA ALA A 63 -5.74 0.55 8.30
C ALA A 63 -4.55 1.31 7.71
N GLU A 64 -3.39 1.06 8.30
CA GLU A 64 -2.13 1.64 7.87
C GLU A 64 -1.10 0.52 7.68
N MET A 65 -0.29 0.61 6.63
CA MET A 65 0.80 -0.31 6.37
C MET A 65 2.02 0.47 5.90
N THR A 66 3.20 0.12 6.41
CA THR A 66 4.48 0.66 5.95
C THR A 66 5.30 -0.48 5.37
N ILE A 67 5.59 -0.43 4.08
CA ILE A 67 6.47 -1.38 3.40
C ILE A 67 7.89 -0.82 3.50
N LEU A 68 8.79 -1.57 4.13
CA LEU A 68 10.20 -1.18 4.28
C LEU A 68 11.08 -1.80 3.20
N GLN A 69 10.66 -2.92 2.62
CA GLN A 69 11.37 -3.61 1.54
C GLN A 69 10.42 -4.01 0.40
N TRP A 70 10.81 -3.68 -0.84
CA TRP A 70 10.02 -3.99 -2.05
C TRP A 70 9.71 -5.48 -2.23
N HIS A 71 10.60 -6.36 -1.76
CA HIS A 71 10.42 -7.82 -1.83
C HIS A 71 9.19 -8.35 -1.09
N VAL A 72 8.63 -7.59 -0.15
CA VAL A 72 7.38 -7.95 0.56
C VAL A 72 6.23 -8.17 -0.42
N ILE A 73 6.16 -7.37 -1.48
CA ILE A 73 5.13 -7.49 -2.50
C ILE A 73 5.29 -8.81 -3.27
N ASP A 74 6.52 -9.14 -3.61
CA ASP A 74 6.82 -10.37 -4.34
C ASP A 74 6.47 -11.61 -3.52
N ARG A 75 6.84 -11.61 -2.23
CA ARG A 75 6.52 -12.69 -1.29
C ARG A 75 5.04 -12.81 -1.04
N LEU A 76 4.32 -11.70 -0.88
CA LEU A 76 2.86 -11.71 -0.74
C LEU A 76 2.20 -12.41 -1.94
N ILE A 77 2.61 -12.09 -3.17
CA ILE A 77 1.98 -12.68 -4.37
C ILE A 77 2.36 -14.15 -4.56
N THR A 78 3.57 -14.57 -4.15
CA THR A 78 4.08 -15.93 -4.40
C THR A 78 3.85 -16.92 -3.25
N HIS A 79 3.78 -16.44 -2.01
CA HIS A 79 3.67 -17.24 -0.79
C HIS A 79 2.42 -16.91 0.03
N GLY A 80 1.58 -15.98 -0.45
CA GLY A 80 0.32 -15.61 0.19
C GLY A 80 0.51 -14.93 1.56
N ASP A 81 -0.45 -15.17 2.43
CA ASP A 81 -0.52 -14.67 3.81
C ASP A 81 0.63 -15.18 4.69
N VAL A 82 1.12 -16.41 4.46
CA VAL A 82 2.31 -16.95 5.13
C VAL A 82 3.53 -16.08 4.83
N GLY A 83 3.77 -15.77 3.56
CA GLY A 83 4.89 -14.90 3.16
C GLY A 83 4.81 -13.50 3.77
N LEU A 84 3.58 -12.96 3.81
CA LEU A 84 3.30 -11.66 4.45
C LEU A 84 3.60 -11.70 5.96
N GLY A 85 3.16 -12.75 6.65
CA GLY A 85 3.38 -12.93 8.08
C GLY A 85 4.86 -13.10 8.45
N GLU A 86 5.60 -13.90 7.68
CA GLU A 86 7.04 -14.07 7.90
C GLU A 86 7.82 -12.76 7.69
N ASP A 87 7.43 -11.96 6.68
CA ASP A 87 8.03 -10.65 6.46
C ASP A 87 7.65 -9.61 7.54
N TYR A 88 6.46 -9.73 8.14
CA TYR A 88 6.06 -8.93 9.29
C TYR A 88 6.95 -9.24 10.50
N MET A 89 7.11 -10.54 10.82
CA MET A 89 7.96 -11.01 11.90
C MET A 89 9.43 -10.63 11.70
N ALA A 90 9.88 -10.58 10.44
CA ALA A 90 11.22 -10.14 10.06
C ALA A 90 11.38 -8.60 10.01
N GLY A 91 10.34 -7.82 10.30
CA GLY A 91 10.38 -6.36 10.31
C GLY A 91 10.58 -5.72 8.93
N LYS A 92 10.17 -6.40 7.84
CA LYS A 92 10.29 -5.89 6.46
C LYS A 92 9.09 -5.07 6.01
N TRP A 93 8.00 -5.15 6.75
CA TRP A 93 6.89 -4.21 6.73
C TRP A 93 6.30 -4.12 8.14
N SER A 94 5.54 -3.06 8.41
CA SER A 94 4.94 -2.83 9.72
C SER A 94 3.57 -2.18 9.61
N THR A 95 2.84 -2.21 10.70
CA THR A 95 1.54 -1.56 10.85
C THR A 95 1.35 -1.19 12.32
N PRO A 96 0.74 -0.04 12.64
CA PRO A 96 0.37 0.30 14.01
C PRO A 96 -0.77 -0.59 14.55
N ASN A 97 -1.55 -1.22 13.66
CA ASN A 97 -2.69 -2.05 14.04
C ASN A 97 -2.88 -3.21 13.06
N LEU A 98 -2.25 -4.35 13.38
CA LEU A 98 -2.33 -5.56 12.56
C LEU A 98 -3.77 -6.07 12.40
N LEU A 99 -4.58 -5.96 13.45
CA LEU A 99 -5.97 -6.40 13.40
C LEU A 99 -6.80 -5.56 12.42
N ALA A 100 -6.59 -4.24 12.39
CA ALA A 100 -7.27 -3.36 11.44
C ALA A 100 -6.89 -3.72 9.99
N LEU A 101 -5.61 -4.00 9.73
CA LEU A 101 -5.15 -4.42 8.41
C LEU A 101 -5.76 -5.75 7.96
N MET A 102 -5.80 -6.75 8.85
CA MET A 102 -6.37 -8.07 8.53
C MET A 102 -7.87 -8.02 8.24
N ARG A 103 -8.59 -7.05 8.81
CA ARG A 103 -10.02 -6.83 8.54
C ARG A 103 -10.31 -6.25 7.15
N LEU A 104 -9.31 -5.71 6.46
CA LEU A 104 -9.48 -5.24 5.08
C LEU A 104 -9.46 -6.37 4.03
N VAL A 105 -8.93 -7.54 4.39
CA VAL A 105 -8.70 -8.66 3.45
C VAL A 105 -9.94 -9.57 3.33
N ASN A 106 -11.06 -9.19 3.94
CA ASN A 106 -12.23 -10.05 4.15
C ASN A 106 -13.51 -9.50 3.52
#